data_AF-A0A9D3PP58-F1
#
_entry.id   AF-A0A9D3PP58-F1
#
_cell.length_a   1.000
_cell.length_b   1.000
_cell.length_c   1.000
_cell.angle_alpha   90.00
_cell.angle_beta   90.00
_cell.angle_gamma   90.00
#
_symmetry.space_group_name_H-M   'P 1'
#
loop_
_entity.id
_entity.type
_entity.pdbx_description
1 polymer ?
#
loop_
_entity_poly.entity_id
_entity_poly.type
_entity_poly.pdbx_seq_one_letter_code
_entity_poly.pdbx_strand_id
1 'polypeptide(L)'
;MERIMNNIPRRDEAVQSLLRPFLKRINDDEMKEKKREQSRTTAGKKRKKGEFNETYAAEKKMKTFALETSNNNQLPNKMASAFPPAFKKDVTGPRNGIMTIRDLKKGGELDDKGIQGKVVLKSPEIPYCNRQGKKNVMCHLALADETDCIKVTVYGNEKYKQLEEGCFYLLWGLILEESVVKVTNCSTIGQCGPLIVPPDLEEEATLLLALPTPPVSSIKEAKDCETDAFLAIEGTVTSDSGVCKVQLTGKKEMIERRMLKLKDETGCIDVCLWRNHAKNRVTVGDCVNISNVKVNKYFDTISLSSTGKTTVKKVAPAAQKMMFLTIQAILKSTKKQVTLMTRTSEGQQTFTATTACLMKFFNMSCDEGFKETLLSKIPTCVEAVVQGSKIISFKNKTA
;
A
#
# COMPACT_ATOMS: atom_id res chain seq x y z
N MET A 1 -43.65 24.11 -0.24
CA MET A 1 -43.93 23.37 -1.49
C MET A 1 -44.23 24.31 -2.64
N GLU A 2 -45.26 25.17 -2.59
CA GLU A 2 -45.62 26.09 -3.70
C GLU A 2 -44.48 27.03 -4.13
N ARG A 3 -43.69 27.53 -3.17
CA ARG A 3 -42.55 28.42 -3.43
C ARG A 3 -41.44 27.78 -4.29
N ILE A 4 -41.27 26.46 -4.22
CA ILE A 4 -40.24 25.72 -4.99
C ILE A 4 -40.76 25.40 -6.39
N MET A 5 -42.04 25.03 -6.50
CA MET A 5 -42.69 24.77 -7.79
C MET A 5 -42.69 26.02 -8.70
N ASN A 6 -42.86 27.20 -8.10
CA ASN A 6 -42.86 28.47 -8.83
C ASN A 6 -41.49 28.87 -9.43
N ASN A 7 -40.40 28.24 -8.98
CA ASN A 7 -39.03 28.46 -9.48
C ASN A 7 -38.65 27.52 -10.63
N ILE A 8 -39.52 26.57 -10.99
CA ILE A 8 -39.28 25.66 -12.11
C ILE A 8 -39.69 26.39 -13.40
N PRO A 9 -38.79 26.55 -14.39
CA PRO A 9 -39.07 27.32 -15.61
C PRO A 9 -40.25 26.78 -16.43
N ARG A 10 -40.58 25.49 -16.27
CA ARG A 10 -41.66 24.80 -16.98
C ARG A 10 -42.85 24.57 -16.04
N ARG A 11 -43.98 25.22 -16.34
CA ARG A 11 -45.19 25.26 -15.50
C ARG A 11 -46.35 24.41 -16.03
N ASP A 12 -46.08 23.49 -16.95
CA ASP A 12 -47.14 22.60 -17.46
C ASP A 12 -47.56 21.57 -16.40
N GLU A 13 -48.86 21.29 -16.34
CA GLU A 13 -49.44 20.41 -15.30
C GLU A 13 -48.91 18.97 -15.41
N ALA A 14 -48.54 18.52 -16.61
CA ALA A 14 -47.99 17.18 -16.83
C ALA A 14 -46.62 17.01 -16.14
N VAL A 15 -45.74 18.01 -16.22
CA VAL A 15 -44.45 18.00 -15.51
C VAL A 15 -44.64 18.30 -14.02
N GLN A 16 -45.50 19.25 -13.67
CA GLN A 16 -45.70 19.65 -12.28
C GLN A 16 -46.34 18.52 -11.43
N SER A 17 -47.32 17.80 -11.99
CA SER A 17 -47.97 16.66 -11.29
C SER A 17 -47.00 15.51 -10.99
N LEU A 18 -46.03 15.25 -11.87
CA LEU A 18 -44.98 14.24 -11.66
C LEU A 18 -43.98 14.63 -10.57
N LEU A 19 -43.74 15.93 -10.36
CA LEU A 19 -42.73 16.42 -9.40
C LEU A 19 -43.28 16.60 -7.98
N ARG A 20 -44.58 16.85 -7.81
CA ARG A 20 -45.23 17.04 -6.49
C ARG A 20 -44.95 15.90 -5.49
N PRO A 21 -45.01 14.61 -5.87
CA PRO A 21 -44.73 13.51 -4.93
C PRO A 21 -43.29 13.50 -4.39
N PHE A 22 -42.32 13.87 -5.21
CA PHE A 22 -40.90 13.88 -4.84
C PHE A 22 -40.58 15.01 -3.87
N LEU A 23 -41.12 16.21 -4.13
CA LEU A 23 -40.95 17.35 -3.23
C LEU A 23 -41.63 17.13 -1.87
N LYS A 24 -42.75 16.40 -1.85
CA LYS A 24 -43.41 16.00 -0.60
C LYS A 24 -42.51 15.08 0.24
N ARG A 25 -41.89 14.06 -0.38
CA ARG A 25 -40.96 13.15 0.29
C ARG A 25 -39.75 13.88 0.89
N ILE A 26 -39.13 14.80 0.13
CA ILE A 26 -37.98 15.58 0.59
C ILE A 26 -38.36 16.41 1.83
N ASN A 27 -39.53 17.05 1.82
CA ASN A 27 -39.98 17.89 2.94
C ASN A 27 -40.35 17.06 4.17
N ASP A 28 -40.93 15.87 3.97
CA ASP A 28 -41.24 14.92 5.05
C ASP A 28 -39.96 14.37 5.70
N ASP A 29 -38.91 14.12 4.91
CA ASP A 29 -37.61 13.66 5.39
C ASP A 29 -36.85 14.77 6.14
N GLU A 30 -36.86 16.00 5.64
CA GLU A 30 -36.31 17.16 6.37
C GLU A 30 -37.04 17.42 7.70
N MET A 31 -38.37 17.25 7.75
CA MET A 31 -39.13 17.37 9.00
C MET A 31 -38.79 16.26 9.99
N LYS A 32 -38.57 15.01 9.52
CA LYS A 32 -38.13 13.90 10.38
C LYS A 32 -36.73 14.11 10.93
N GLU A 33 -35.82 14.66 10.13
CA GLU A 33 -34.45 14.96 10.54
C GLU A 33 -34.41 16.06 11.61
N LYS A 34 -35.17 17.15 11.42
CA LYS A 34 -35.31 18.21 12.43
C LYS A 34 -35.93 17.71 13.74
N LYS A 35 -36.89 16.77 13.69
CA LYS A 35 -37.46 16.13 14.90
C LYS A 35 -36.45 15.20 15.61
N ARG A 36 -35.58 14.51 14.87
CA ARG A 36 -34.49 13.68 15.44
C ARG A 36 -33.39 14.51 16.10
N GLU A 37 -33.18 15.74 15.64
CA GLU A 37 -32.16 16.64 16.19
C GLU A 37 -32.65 17.35 17.48
N GLN A 38 -33.93 17.67 17.57
CA GLN A 38 -34.56 18.21 18.80
C GLN A 38 -34.68 17.19 19.94
N SER A 39 -34.81 15.89 19.64
CA SER A 39 -34.83 14.85 20.68
C SER A 39 -33.44 14.50 21.22
N ARG A 40 -32.37 14.74 20.45
CA ARG A 40 -30.98 14.57 20.92
C ARG A 40 -30.53 15.68 21.87
N THR A 41 -31.04 16.90 21.72
CA THR A 41 -30.67 18.05 22.57
C THR A 41 -31.36 18.05 23.94
N THR A 42 -32.51 17.37 24.07
CA THR A 42 -33.25 17.23 25.33
C THR A 42 -32.73 16.10 26.22
N ALA A 43 -32.17 15.01 25.64
CA ALA A 43 -31.57 13.91 26.41
C ALA A 43 -30.21 14.27 27.05
N GLY A 44 -29.47 15.23 26.50
CA GLY A 44 -28.15 15.65 27.00
C GLY A 44 -28.17 16.52 28.27
N LYS A 45 -29.34 16.99 28.71
CA LYS A 45 -29.46 17.93 29.85
C LYS A 45 -29.78 17.27 31.21
N LYS A 46 -29.92 15.94 31.28
CA LYS A 46 -30.28 15.21 32.53
C LYS A 46 -29.15 14.42 33.21
N ARG A 47 -27.88 14.54 32.77
CA ARG A 47 -26.74 13.82 33.37
C ARG A 47 -25.55 14.71 33.79
N LYS A 48 -25.82 15.88 34.36
CA LYS A 48 -24.81 16.68 35.09
C LYS A 48 -25.43 17.27 36.37
N LYS A 49 -25.41 16.49 37.45
CA LYS A 49 -25.42 16.96 38.84
C LYS A 49 -25.01 15.78 39.75
N GLY A 50 -24.02 16.00 40.61
CA GLY A 50 -23.32 15.01 41.44
C GLY A 50 -21.81 15.14 41.21
N GLU A 51 -21.18 16.18 41.76
CA GLU A 51 -20.44 16.14 43.05
C GLU A 51 -18.99 15.69 42.84
N PHE A 52 -18.04 16.65 42.94
CA PHE A 52 -16.88 16.54 43.83
C PHE A 52 -16.14 17.90 43.87
N ASN A 53 -16.28 18.59 45.01
CA ASN A 53 -15.28 19.54 45.49
C ASN A 53 -14.37 18.71 46.41
N GLU A 54 -13.06 18.75 46.20
CA GLU A 54 -12.11 19.05 47.28
C GLU A 54 -10.70 19.30 46.71
N THR A 55 -10.19 20.46 47.11
CA THR A 55 -8.83 20.98 47.01
C THR A 55 -7.80 20.09 47.67
N TYR A 56 -6.55 20.05 47.20
CA TYR A 56 -5.34 20.30 48.01
C TYR A 56 -4.14 20.64 47.12
N ALA A 57 -3.36 21.62 47.60
CA ALA A 57 -2.11 22.10 47.05
C ALA A 57 -0.91 21.32 47.62
N ALA A 58 0.16 21.15 46.84
CA ALA A 58 1.57 21.00 47.27
C ALA A 58 2.46 20.89 46.01
N GLU A 59 3.18 21.94 45.63
CA GLU A 59 4.59 22.23 45.97
C GLU A 59 5.61 21.78 44.91
N LYS A 60 6.20 22.80 44.28
CA LYS A 60 7.42 22.79 43.49
C LYS A 60 8.62 22.32 44.33
N LYS A 61 9.42 21.39 43.80
CA LYS A 61 10.89 21.40 43.99
C LYS A 61 11.61 20.99 42.70
N MET A 62 12.23 21.98 42.06
CA MET A 62 13.32 21.80 41.11
C MET A 62 14.57 21.36 41.88
N LYS A 63 15.28 20.34 41.37
CA LYS A 63 16.70 20.13 41.66
C LYS A 63 17.45 20.02 40.33
N THR A 64 18.16 21.11 40.04
CA THR A 64 19.37 21.16 39.22
C THR A 64 20.44 20.22 39.80
N PHE A 65 21.11 19.45 38.94
CA PHE A 65 22.44 18.93 39.24
C PHE A 65 23.36 19.24 38.07
N ALA A 66 24.46 19.89 38.42
CA ALA A 66 25.45 20.45 37.53
C ALA A 66 26.35 19.36 36.93
N LEU A 67 26.81 19.70 35.73
CA LEU A 67 27.88 19.06 34.98
C LEU A 67 29.21 19.39 35.65
N GLU A 68 29.99 18.40 36.06
CA GLU A 68 31.42 18.57 36.32
C GLU A 68 32.22 17.65 35.41
N THR A 69 32.92 18.28 34.48
CA THR A 69 34.02 17.71 33.70
C THR A 69 35.28 17.60 34.55
N SER A 70 36.00 16.49 34.46
CA SER A 70 37.46 16.50 34.53
C SER A 70 38.09 15.32 33.81
N ASN A 71 39.02 15.67 32.93
CA ASN A 71 39.92 14.81 32.16
C ASN A 71 40.85 14.00 33.07
N ASN A 72 41.22 12.81 32.62
CA ASN A 72 42.63 12.43 32.59
C ASN A 72 42.92 11.39 31.51
N ASN A 73 43.95 11.69 30.72
CA ASN A 73 44.52 10.86 29.67
C ASN A 73 45.23 9.63 30.24
N GLN A 74 45.09 8.48 29.58
CA GLN A 74 46.22 7.60 29.25
C GLN A 74 45.78 6.51 28.24
N LEU A 75 46.40 6.52 27.06
CA LEU A 75 46.53 5.34 26.20
C LEU A 75 47.66 4.43 26.75
N PRO A 76 47.57 3.12 26.52
CA PRO A 76 48.46 2.56 25.51
C PRO A 76 47.82 1.51 24.58
N ASN A 77 48.39 1.44 23.37
CA ASN A 77 48.16 0.44 22.33
C ASN A 77 48.30 -1.02 22.83
N LYS A 78 47.44 -1.92 22.32
CA LYS A 78 47.85 -3.21 21.72
C LYS A 78 46.67 -3.91 21.01
N MET A 79 46.90 -4.25 19.75
CA MET A 79 46.11 -5.21 18.97
C MET A 79 46.10 -6.57 19.65
N ALA A 80 44.92 -7.18 19.78
CA ALA A 80 44.76 -8.63 19.75
C ALA A 80 43.31 -8.97 19.35
N SER A 81 43.21 -9.66 18.23
CA SER A 81 42.04 -10.37 17.75
C SER A 81 41.49 -11.34 18.81
N ALA A 82 40.23 -11.19 19.17
CA ALA A 82 39.45 -12.26 19.77
C ALA A 82 37.97 -12.05 19.44
N PHE A 83 37.46 -12.79 18.46
CA PHE A 83 36.03 -13.04 18.36
C PHE A 83 35.57 -13.67 19.69
N PRO A 84 34.54 -13.14 20.38
CA PRO A 84 33.93 -13.89 21.46
C PRO A 84 33.21 -15.12 20.87
N PRO A 85 33.24 -16.27 21.56
CA PRO A 85 32.63 -17.49 21.06
C PRO A 85 31.11 -17.31 20.94
N ALA A 86 30.56 -17.94 19.91
CA ALA A 86 29.15 -17.95 19.58
C ALA A 86 28.27 -18.16 20.82
N PHE A 87 27.57 -17.11 21.24
CA PHE A 87 26.46 -17.20 22.17
C PHE A 87 25.30 -17.92 21.46
N LYS A 88 25.30 -19.25 21.51
CA LYS A 88 24.06 -20.01 21.41
C LYS A 88 23.32 -19.80 22.72
N LYS A 89 22.43 -18.81 22.75
CA LYS A 89 21.40 -18.70 23.77
C LYS A 89 20.10 -19.11 23.11
N ASP A 90 19.59 -20.28 23.47
CA ASP A 90 18.18 -20.58 23.33
C ASP A 90 17.41 -19.50 24.09
N VAL A 91 16.87 -18.51 23.37
CA VAL A 91 15.97 -17.50 23.93
C VAL A 91 14.55 -17.87 23.51
N THR A 92 14.07 -19.00 24.01
CA THR A 92 12.64 -19.34 23.98
C THR A 92 12.08 -19.16 25.37
N GLY A 93 11.89 -17.90 25.76
CA GLY A 93 11.22 -17.54 27.00
C GLY A 93 10.88 -16.05 27.02
N PRO A 94 9.68 -15.65 27.48
CA PRO A 94 9.34 -14.24 27.62
C PRO A 94 10.33 -13.57 28.59
N ARG A 95 11.10 -12.59 28.11
CA ARG A 95 11.80 -11.65 29.00
C ARG A 95 10.69 -10.92 29.76
N ASN A 96 10.70 -10.92 31.09
CA ASN A 96 9.63 -10.34 31.92
C ASN A 96 9.06 -9.04 31.32
N GLY A 97 7.78 -9.08 30.90
CA GLY A 97 7.07 -7.94 30.32
C GLY A 97 7.20 -7.72 28.81
N ILE A 98 7.95 -8.54 28.06
CA ILE A 98 8.05 -8.45 26.58
C ILE A 98 7.41 -9.68 25.95
N MET A 99 6.44 -9.45 25.06
CA MET A 99 5.79 -10.47 24.24
C MET A 99 6.45 -10.54 22.86
N THR A 100 6.63 -11.77 22.36
CA THR A 100 7.11 -11.99 20.99
C THR A 100 5.99 -11.72 19.99
N ILE A 101 6.34 -11.28 18.78
CA ILE A 101 5.35 -10.97 17.73
C ILE A 101 4.57 -12.24 17.32
N ARG A 102 5.23 -13.41 17.32
CA ARG A 102 4.59 -14.69 17.05
C ARG A 102 3.49 -15.02 18.08
N ASP A 103 3.78 -14.83 19.36
CA ASP A 103 2.83 -15.12 20.42
C ASP A 103 1.66 -14.14 20.41
N LEU A 104 1.94 -12.87 20.07
CA LEU A 104 0.90 -11.86 19.86
C LEU A 104 -0.07 -12.28 18.75
N LYS A 105 0.43 -12.75 17.61
CA LYS A 105 -0.39 -13.23 16.49
C LYS A 105 -1.23 -14.47 16.83
N LYS A 106 -0.78 -15.31 17.77
CA LYS A 106 -1.51 -16.51 18.22
C LYS A 106 -2.66 -16.19 19.20
N GLY A 107 -2.97 -14.92 19.41
CA GLY A 107 -4.05 -14.47 20.30
C GLY A 107 -3.56 -14.03 21.68
N GLY A 108 -2.30 -13.61 21.80
CA GLY A 108 -1.77 -13.05 23.04
C GLY A 108 -2.41 -11.70 23.41
N GLU A 109 -2.69 -11.50 24.70
CA GLU A 109 -3.17 -10.23 25.24
C GLU A 109 -1.99 -9.31 25.60
N LEU A 110 -2.10 -8.02 25.21
CA LEU A 110 -1.03 -7.03 25.34
C LEU A 110 -1.02 -6.26 26.66
N ASP A 111 -2.01 -6.47 27.55
CA ASP A 111 -2.24 -5.77 28.83
C ASP A 111 -1.05 -4.95 29.34
N ASP A 112 -0.18 -5.60 30.12
CA ASP A 112 1.04 -5.02 30.70
C ASP A 112 2.30 -5.43 29.94
N LYS A 113 2.17 -5.91 28.70
CA LYS A 113 3.30 -6.45 27.92
C LYS A 113 3.64 -5.52 26.75
N GLY A 114 4.93 -5.23 26.62
CA GLY A 114 5.46 -4.54 25.45
C GLY A 114 5.82 -5.52 24.33
N ILE A 115 6.02 -4.99 23.13
CA ILE A 115 6.70 -5.70 22.04
C ILE A 115 8.01 -5.02 21.70
N GLN A 116 9.02 -5.81 21.36
CA GLN A 116 10.31 -5.31 20.92
C GLN A 116 10.52 -5.72 19.46
N GLY A 117 11.02 -4.82 18.62
CA GLY A 117 11.33 -5.18 17.24
C GLY A 117 12.07 -4.11 16.47
N LYS A 118 12.60 -4.52 15.32
CA LYS A 118 13.17 -3.65 14.28
C LYS A 118 12.05 -3.03 13.47
N VAL A 119 12.08 -1.71 13.28
CA VAL A 119 11.22 -1.05 12.30
C VAL A 119 11.83 -1.27 10.92
N VAL A 120 11.27 -2.20 10.16
CA VAL A 120 11.78 -2.58 8.83
C VAL A 120 11.39 -1.53 7.79
N LEU A 121 10.15 -1.07 7.82
CA LEU A 121 9.62 -0.12 6.85
C LEU A 121 8.54 0.78 7.45
N LYS A 122 8.47 2.04 6.99
CA LYS A 122 7.43 3.01 7.36
C LYS A 122 6.59 3.38 6.14
N SER A 123 5.28 3.48 6.31
CA SER A 123 4.42 4.09 5.31
C SER A 123 4.47 5.62 5.37
N PRO A 124 4.14 6.32 4.27
CA PRO A 124 3.84 7.75 4.33
C PRO A 124 2.72 8.07 5.32
N GLU A 125 2.65 9.33 5.75
CA GLU A 125 1.55 9.84 6.58
C GLU A 125 0.22 9.78 5.83
N ILE A 126 -0.79 9.20 6.47
CA ILE A 126 -2.15 9.03 5.97
C ILE A 126 -3.05 9.98 6.75
N PRO A 127 -3.58 11.05 6.13
CA PRO A 127 -4.53 11.93 6.78
C PRO A 127 -5.88 11.23 6.96
N TYR A 128 -6.51 11.41 8.12
CA TYR A 128 -7.85 10.92 8.40
C TYR A 128 -8.63 11.90 9.27
N CYS A 129 -9.97 11.80 9.25
CA CYS A 129 -10.83 12.52 10.19
C CYS A 129 -11.28 11.56 11.27
N ASN A 130 -11.13 11.94 12.54
CA ASN A 130 -11.66 11.12 13.64
C ASN A 130 -13.19 11.27 13.75
N ARG A 131 -13.82 10.53 14.67
CA ARG A 131 -15.28 10.59 14.92
C ARG A 131 -15.79 11.99 15.30
N GLN A 132 -14.91 12.89 15.72
CA GLN A 132 -15.22 14.27 16.07
C GLN A 132 -14.97 15.26 14.90
N GLY A 133 -14.66 14.75 13.70
CA GLY A 133 -14.37 15.58 12.52
C GLY A 133 -13.00 16.26 12.54
N LYS A 134 -12.17 16.01 13.55
CA LYS A 134 -10.82 16.56 13.65
C LYS A 134 -9.88 15.85 12.68
N LYS A 135 -9.17 16.62 11.87
CA LYS A 135 -8.12 16.12 10.98
C LYS A 135 -6.93 15.65 11.81
N ASN A 136 -6.50 14.42 11.58
CA ASN A 136 -5.37 13.77 12.22
C ASN A 136 -4.54 13.04 11.16
N VAL A 137 -3.38 12.53 11.55
CA VAL A 137 -2.52 11.69 10.71
C VAL A 137 -2.27 10.36 11.39
N MET A 138 -2.20 9.31 10.59
CA MET A 138 -1.75 7.98 11.00
C MET A 138 -0.71 7.46 10.01
N CYS A 139 0.05 6.45 10.39
CA CYS A 139 0.92 5.73 9.47
C CYS A 139 0.92 4.24 9.83
N HIS A 140 1.49 3.43 8.95
CA HIS A 140 1.72 2.02 9.19
C HIS A 140 3.22 1.74 9.28
N LEU A 141 3.58 0.81 10.16
CA LEU A 141 4.94 0.33 10.37
C LEU A 141 4.98 -1.18 10.18
N ALA A 142 6.03 -1.66 9.53
CA ALA A 142 6.42 -3.05 9.53
C ALA A 142 7.41 -3.24 10.68
N LEU A 143 7.00 -3.96 11.71
CA LEU A 143 7.85 -4.30 12.85
C LEU A 143 8.21 -5.79 12.76
N ALA A 144 9.48 -6.14 12.93
CA ALA A 144 9.93 -7.53 12.93
C ALA A 144 10.79 -7.83 14.17
N ASP A 145 10.63 -9.02 14.73
CA ASP A 145 11.46 -9.55 15.80
C ASP A 145 12.11 -10.86 15.38
N GLU A 146 12.76 -11.55 16.32
CA GLU A 146 13.40 -12.84 16.10
C GLU A 146 12.40 -13.99 15.81
N THR A 147 11.10 -13.75 15.99
CA THR A 147 10.04 -14.76 15.92
C THR A 147 9.08 -14.57 14.76
N ASP A 148 8.72 -13.34 14.41
CA ASP A 148 7.73 -13.01 13.39
C ASP A 148 7.75 -11.50 13.04
N CYS A 149 6.92 -11.07 12.09
CA CYS A 149 6.72 -9.68 11.71
C CYS A 149 5.25 -9.24 11.79
N ILE A 150 4.97 -7.97 12.07
CA ILE A 150 3.61 -7.45 12.23
C ILE A 150 3.46 -6.03 11.71
N LYS A 151 2.25 -5.74 11.22
CA LYS A 151 1.84 -4.40 10.82
C LYS A 151 1.28 -3.64 12.03
N VAL A 152 1.91 -2.53 12.37
CA VAL A 152 1.50 -1.64 13.45
C VAL A 152 0.94 -0.34 12.88
N THR A 153 -0.20 0.14 13.40
CA THR A 153 -0.75 1.45 13.04
C THR A 153 -0.40 2.47 14.11
N VAL A 154 0.29 3.55 13.73
CA VAL A 154 0.69 4.62 14.65
C VAL A 154 -0.14 5.86 14.41
N TYR A 155 -0.77 6.35 15.47
CA TYR A 155 -1.56 7.57 15.47
C TYR A 155 -0.73 8.75 15.99
N GLY A 156 -0.89 9.90 15.33
CA GLY A 156 -0.24 11.14 15.74
C GLY A 156 1.14 11.34 15.12
N ASN A 157 1.43 12.60 14.77
CA ASN A 157 2.67 12.97 14.07
C ASN A 157 3.91 12.84 14.98
N GLU A 158 3.77 13.16 16.27
CA GLU A 158 4.90 13.14 17.22
C GLU A 158 5.51 11.75 17.36
N LYS A 159 4.66 10.71 17.50
CA LYS A 159 5.11 9.32 17.61
C LYS A 159 5.72 8.81 16.31
N TYR A 160 5.18 9.21 15.15
CA TYR A 160 5.75 8.86 13.85
C TYR A 160 7.18 9.38 13.66
N LYS A 161 7.48 10.60 14.15
CA LYS A 161 8.81 11.21 14.07
C LYS A 161 9.84 10.57 15.00
N GLN A 162 9.41 9.88 16.05
CA GLN A 162 10.30 9.19 17.01
C GLN A 162 10.83 7.84 16.48
N LEU A 163 10.22 7.31 15.43
CA LEU A 163 10.50 5.98 14.90
C LEU A 163 11.27 6.09 13.58
N GLU A 164 12.42 5.44 13.48
CA GLU A 164 13.28 5.46 12.30
C GLU A 164 13.40 4.06 11.69
N GLU A 165 13.49 3.98 10.37
CA GLU A 165 13.70 2.71 9.64
C GLU A 165 15.08 2.15 9.97
N GLY A 166 15.17 0.83 10.16
CA GLY A 166 16.40 0.14 10.54
C GLY A 166 16.72 0.18 12.04
N CYS A 167 16.02 0.99 12.83
CA CYS A 167 16.22 1.08 14.28
C CYS A 167 15.32 0.12 15.06
N PHE A 168 15.72 -0.16 16.30
CA PHE A 168 15.05 -1.08 17.21
C PHE A 168 14.32 -0.32 18.30
N TYR A 169 13.07 -0.71 18.52
CA TYR A 169 12.20 -0.07 19.49
C TYR A 169 11.51 -1.09 20.37
N LEU A 170 11.23 -0.64 21.59
CA LEU A 170 10.40 -1.28 22.58
C LEU A 170 9.13 -0.43 22.73
N LEU A 171 7.98 -1.06 22.50
CA LEU A 171 6.68 -0.40 22.42
C LEU A 171 5.77 -0.94 23.53
N TRP A 172 5.23 -0.07 24.37
CA TRP A 172 4.35 -0.40 25.50
C TRP A 172 3.02 0.34 25.43
N GLY A 173 2.01 -0.17 26.15
CA GLY A 173 0.67 0.45 26.19
C GLY A 173 0.02 0.44 24.82
N LEU A 174 0.11 -0.69 24.14
CA LEU A 174 -0.41 -0.90 22.79
C LEU A 174 -1.87 -1.36 22.85
N ILE A 175 -2.66 -0.92 21.88
CA ILE A 175 -4.05 -1.38 21.75
C ILE A 175 -4.11 -2.46 20.68
N LEU A 176 -4.62 -3.63 21.03
CA LEU A 176 -4.93 -4.71 20.10
C LEU A 176 -6.44 -4.73 19.83
N GLU A 177 -6.84 -4.40 18.60
CA GLU A 177 -8.24 -4.49 18.17
C GLU A 177 -8.30 -5.33 16.89
N GLU A 178 -9.08 -6.42 16.90
CA GLU A 178 -9.30 -7.27 15.71
C GLU A 178 -7.99 -7.70 15.01
N SER A 179 -6.97 -8.05 15.80
CA SER A 179 -5.61 -8.39 15.31
C SER A 179 -4.80 -7.22 14.73
N VAL A 180 -5.26 -5.98 14.92
CA VAL A 180 -4.53 -4.76 14.54
C VAL A 180 -3.88 -4.15 15.76
N VAL A 181 -2.55 -4.07 15.74
CA VAL A 181 -1.77 -3.39 16.79
C VAL A 181 -1.74 -1.89 16.53
N LYS A 182 -2.07 -1.11 17.56
CA LYS A 182 -2.16 0.35 17.48
C LYS A 182 -1.27 1.01 18.52
N VAL A 183 -0.43 1.93 18.06
CA VAL A 183 0.33 2.87 18.90
C VAL A 183 -0.46 4.17 18.96
N THR A 184 -0.78 4.62 20.16
CA THR A 184 -1.54 5.85 20.42
C THR A 184 -0.72 6.84 21.24
N ASN A 185 -1.32 7.98 21.59
CA ASN A 185 -0.69 8.95 22.47
C ASN A 185 -0.41 8.39 23.88
N CYS A 186 -1.14 7.35 24.31
CA CYS A 186 -0.92 6.68 25.60
C CYS A 186 0.21 5.65 25.54
N SER A 187 0.71 5.31 24.35
CA SER A 187 1.75 4.32 24.18
C SER A 187 3.14 4.91 24.46
N THR A 188 4.00 4.12 25.08
CA THR A 188 5.40 4.49 25.36
C THR A 188 6.30 3.85 24.32
N ILE A 189 7.22 4.64 23.76
CA ILE A 189 8.20 4.22 22.77
C ILE A 189 9.57 4.43 23.40
N GLY A 190 10.36 3.37 23.51
CA GLY A 190 11.76 3.43 23.92
C GLY A 190 12.64 2.84 22.82
N GLN A 191 13.73 3.51 22.47
CA GLN A 191 14.75 2.91 21.60
C GLN A 191 15.52 1.84 22.38
N CYS A 192 15.87 0.73 21.73
CA CYS A 192 16.57 -0.39 22.37
C CYS A 192 17.76 -0.87 21.54
N GLY A 193 18.54 -1.78 22.14
CA GLY A 193 19.70 -2.39 21.48
C GLY A 193 19.32 -3.28 20.28
N PRO A 194 20.30 -3.65 19.45
CA PRO A 194 20.06 -4.44 18.25
C PRO A 194 19.47 -5.82 18.57
N LEU A 195 18.50 -6.21 17.76
CA LEU A 195 17.89 -7.54 17.77
C LEU A 195 18.33 -8.30 16.52
N ILE A 196 18.48 -9.62 16.62
CA ILE A 196 18.79 -10.46 15.46
C ILE A 196 17.46 -10.78 14.78
N VAL A 197 17.14 -10.04 13.72
CA VAL A 197 15.98 -10.30 12.87
C VAL A 197 16.45 -11.14 11.67
N PRO A 198 15.88 -12.34 11.46
CA PRO A 198 16.15 -13.14 10.27
C PRO A 198 15.84 -12.40 8.96
N PRO A 199 16.69 -12.49 7.91
CA PRO A 199 16.48 -11.77 6.65
C PRO A 199 15.14 -12.06 5.96
N ASP A 200 14.66 -13.30 6.06
CA ASP A 200 13.35 -13.74 5.58
C ASP A 200 12.20 -12.98 6.26
N LEU A 201 12.30 -12.75 7.58
CA LEU A 201 11.31 -11.95 8.31
C LEU A 201 11.39 -10.46 7.96
N GLU A 202 12.57 -9.92 7.60
CA GLU A 202 12.69 -8.55 7.09
C GLU A 202 12.01 -8.41 5.71
N GLU A 203 12.17 -9.40 4.84
CA GLU A 203 11.46 -9.44 3.56
C GLU A 203 9.95 -9.55 3.77
N GLU A 204 9.48 -10.47 4.61
CA GLU A 204 8.05 -10.59 4.94
C GLU A 204 7.48 -9.31 5.55
N ALA A 205 8.20 -8.68 6.47
CA ALA A 205 7.80 -7.41 7.09
C ALA A 205 7.67 -6.30 6.03
N THR A 206 8.60 -6.25 5.08
CA THR A 206 8.54 -5.33 3.94
C THR A 206 7.28 -5.58 3.12
N LEU A 207 6.91 -6.84 2.89
CA LEU A 207 5.69 -7.23 2.18
C LEU A 207 4.40 -6.85 2.93
N LEU A 208 4.39 -6.78 4.27
CA LEU A 208 3.21 -6.37 5.05
C LEU A 208 2.75 -4.93 4.76
N LEU A 209 3.69 -4.06 4.37
CA LEU A 209 3.41 -2.68 3.97
C LEU A 209 3.50 -2.46 2.47
N ALA A 210 4.09 -3.39 1.72
CA ALA A 210 4.03 -3.37 0.28
C ALA A 210 2.56 -3.39 -0.15
N LEU A 211 2.16 -2.39 -0.92
CA LEU A 211 0.85 -2.43 -1.56
C LEU A 211 0.84 -3.63 -2.50
N PRO A 212 -0.14 -4.54 -2.40
CA PRO A 212 -0.23 -5.69 -3.30
C PRO A 212 -0.17 -5.14 -4.72
N THR A 213 0.90 -5.48 -5.43
CA THR A 213 1.20 -4.89 -6.73
C THR A 213 0.63 -5.85 -7.76
N PRO A 214 -0.36 -5.44 -8.58
CA PRO A 214 -0.88 -6.29 -9.63
C PRO A 214 0.26 -6.71 -10.57
N PRO A 215 0.17 -7.89 -11.20
CA PRO A 215 1.10 -8.26 -12.26
C PRO A 215 1.05 -7.19 -13.36
N VAL A 216 2.20 -6.95 -13.98
CA VAL A 216 2.31 -5.99 -15.09
C VAL A 216 1.54 -6.54 -16.30
N SER A 217 0.52 -5.80 -16.71
CA SER A 217 -0.30 -6.07 -17.88
C SER A 217 0.19 -5.23 -19.07
N SER A 218 -0.07 -5.72 -20.28
CA SER A 218 0.17 -4.94 -21.49
C SER A 218 -0.82 -3.78 -21.60
N ILE A 219 -0.47 -2.71 -22.31
CA ILE A 219 -1.38 -1.56 -22.53
C ILE A 219 -2.66 -1.99 -23.23
N LYS A 220 -2.57 -2.91 -24.18
CA LYS A 220 -3.75 -3.47 -24.84
C LYS A 220 -4.66 -4.20 -23.84
N GLU A 221 -4.10 -5.06 -22.99
CA GLU A 221 -4.89 -5.76 -21.97
C GLU A 221 -5.51 -4.80 -20.96
N ALA A 222 -4.82 -3.71 -20.62
CA ALA A 222 -5.36 -2.67 -19.75
C ALA A 222 -6.59 -1.98 -20.36
N LYS A 223 -6.67 -1.85 -21.69
CA LYS A 223 -7.87 -1.31 -22.37
C LYS A 223 -9.06 -2.27 -22.31
N ASP A 224 -8.78 -3.56 -22.42
CA ASP A 224 -9.82 -4.60 -22.41
C ASP A 224 -10.30 -4.93 -20.98
N CYS A 225 -9.65 -4.40 -19.95
CA CYS A 225 -9.96 -4.71 -18.55
C CYS A 225 -11.22 -3.99 -18.03
N GLU A 226 -11.79 -4.51 -16.94
CA GLU A 226 -12.92 -3.92 -16.22
C GLU A 226 -12.51 -2.69 -15.40
N THR A 227 -13.44 -1.77 -15.21
CA THR A 227 -13.21 -0.44 -14.62
C THR A 227 -12.74 -0.49 -13.16
N ASP A 228 -13.05 -1.56 -12.43
CA ASP A 228 -12.76 -1.65 -10.98
C ASP A 228 -11.46 -2.36 -10.60
N ALA A 229 -10.79 -3.01 -11.56
CA ALA A 229 -9.54 -3.72 -11.32
C ALA A 229 -8.37 -2.75 -11.11
N PHE A 230 -7.49 -3.08 -10.15
CA PHE A 230 -6.17 -2.45 -10.04
C PHE A 230 -5.23 -3.11 -11.04
N LEU A 231 -4.51 -2.29 -11.79
CA LEU A 231 -3.57 -2.74 -12.80
C LEU A 231 -2.17 -2.19 -12.53
N ALA A 232 -1.18 -2.89 -13.07
CA ALA A 232 0.15 -2.36 -13.27
C ALA A 232 0.47 -2.38 -14.77
N ILE A 233 1.09 -1.32 -15.27
CA ILE A 233 1.55 -1.24 -16.65
C ILE A 233 2.97 -0.73 -16.70
N GLU A 234 3.70 -1.15 -17.73
CA GLU A 234 5.02 -0.64 -18.04
C GLU A 234 5.02 -0.04 -19.45
N GLY A 235 5.68 1.09 -19.63
CA GLY A 235 5.76 1.73 -20.94
C GLY A 235 6.70 2.92 -20.95
N THR A 236 7.07 3.34 -22.15
CA THR A 236 7.85 4.56 -22.39
C THR A 236 6.92 5.77 -22.44
N VAL A 237 7.31 6.85 -21.77
CA VAL A 237 6.58 8.11 -21.78
C VAL A 237 6.82 8.80 -23.12
N THR A 238 5.75 8.97 -23.90
CA THR A 238 5.80 9.59 -25.23
C THR A 238 5.31 11.03 -25.25
N SER A 239 4.46 11.40 -24.29
CA SER A 239 3.94 12.75 -24.16
C SER A 239 3.63 13.06 -22.69
N ASP A 240 3.74 14.34 -22.34
CA ASP A 240 3.50 14.87 -21.01
C ASP A 240 2.79 16.22 -21.12
N SER A 241 1.63 16.33 -20.48
CA SER A 241 0.87 17.59 -20.46
C SER A 241 1.43 18.65 -19.51
N GLY A 242 2.40 18.29 -18.66
CA GLY A 242 2.77 19.08 -17.49
C GLY A 242 1.71 19.06 -16.39
N VAL A 243 2.05 19.62 -15.23
CA VAL A 243 1.13 19.73 -14.08
C VAL A 243 0.20 20.92 -14.28
N CYS A 244 -1.10 20.67 -14.30
CA CYS A 244 -2.14 21.70 -14.31
C CYS A 244 -3.04 21.57 -13.07
N LYS A 245 -3.78 22.63 -12.73
CA LYS A 245 -4.76 22.62 -11.63
C LYS A 245 -6.17 22.57 -12.21
N VAL A 246 -6.99 21.67 -11.71
CA VAL A 246 -8.39 21.48 -12.14
C VAL A 246 -9.34 21.54 -10.94
N GLN A 247 -10.51 22.14 -11.12
CA GLN A 247 -11.56 22.13 -10.11
C GLN A 247 -12.43 20.89 -10.29
N LEU A 248 -12.62 20.10 -9.23
CA LEU A 248 -13.58 18.99 -9.28
C LEU A 248 -15.00 19.50 -9.08
N THR A 249 -15.95 18.92 -9.81
CA THR A 249 -17.38 19.24 -9.67
C THR A 249 -17.83 19.13 -8.21
N GLY A 250 -18.43 20.20 -7.68
CA GLY A 250 -18.91 20.26 -6.29
C GLY A 250 -17.84 20.54 -5.23
N LYS A 251 -16.56 20.74 -5.61
CA LYS A 251 -15.48 21.13 -4.69
C LYS A 251 -14.90 22.47 -5.09
N LYS A 252 -14.71 23.36 -4.11
CA LYS A 252 -14.03 24.66 -4.33
C LYS A 252 -12.53 24.49 -4.55
N GLU A 253 -11.95 23.42 -4.03
CA GLU A 253 -10.51 23.17 -4.07
C GLU A 253 -10.01 22.83 -5.49
N MET A 254 -8.92 23.47 -5.89
CA MET A 254 -8.19 23.18 -7.12
C MET A 254 -7.21 22.03 -6.87
N ILE A 255 -7.33 20.95 -7.63
CA ILE A 255 -6.49 19.76 -7.50
C ILE A 255 -5.52 19.68 -8.67
N GLU A 256 -4.28 19.36 -8.38
CA GLU A 256 -3.27 19.16 -9.40
C GLU A 256 -3.49 17.85 -10.17
N ARG A 257 -3.33 17.93 -11.47
CA ARG A 257 -3.50 16.84 -12.44
C ARG A 257 -2.38 16.92 -13.47
N ARG A 258 -1.88 15.77 -13.90
CA ARG A 258 -0.94 15.64 -15.03
C ARG A 258 -1.33 14.43 -15.86
N MET A 259 -1.34 14.59 -17.18
CA MET A 259 -1.61 13.51 -18.13
C MET A 259 -0.30 13.07 -18.77
N LEU A 260 0.00 11.78 -18.69
CA LEU A 260 1.10 11.15 -19.42
C LEU A 260 0.54 10.24 -20.50
N LYS A 261 1.17 10.20 -21.67
CA LYS A 261 0.89 9.16 -22.68
C LYS A 261 1.99 8.12 -22.64
N LEU A 262 1.64 6.91 -22.21
CA LEU A 262 2.56 5.77 -22.21
C LEU A 262 2.38 4.95 -23.49
N LYS A 263 3.48 4.41 -23.99
CA LYS A 263 3.53 3.50 -25.12
C LYS A 263 4.33 2.25 -24.76
N ASP A 264 3.80 1.10 -25.13
CA ASP A 264 4.49 -0.18 -25.15
C ASP A 264 4.40 -0.77 -26.57
N GLU A 265 4.81 -2.02 -26.74
CA GLU A 265 4.71 -2.72 -28.02
C GLU A 265 3.27 -3.02 -28.45
N THR A 266 2.31 -2.97 -27.52
CA THR A 266 0.92 -3.36 -27.72
C THR A 266 -0.02 -2.18 -27.97
N GLY A 267 0.40 -0.96 -27.63
CA GLY A 267 -0.32 0.26 -27.97
C GLY A 267 0.10 1.47 -27.13
N CYS A 268 -0.77 2.48 -27.12
CA CYS A 268 -0.61 3.69 -26.31
C CYS A 268 -1.82 3.88 -25.39
N ILE A 269 -1.61 4.42 -24.19
CA ILE A 269 -2.68 4.77 -23.25
C ILE A 269 -2.35 6.05 -22.49
N ASP A 270 -3.40 6.80 -22.18
CA ASP A 270 -3.32 8.01 -21.37
C ASP A 270 -3.45 7.66 -19.89
N VAL A 271 -2.57 8.22 -19.06
CA VAL A 271 -2.49 8.01 -17.61
C VAL A 271 -2.66 9.34 -16.89
N CYS A 272 -3.75 9.47 -16.13
CA CYS A 272 -4.06 10.61 -15.26
C CYS A 272 -3.39 10.46 -13.88
N LEU A 273 -2.39 11.28 -13.62
CA LEU A 273 -1.77 11.43 -12.31
C LEU A 273 -2.42 12.57 -11.53
N TRP A 274 -2.83 12.28 -10.29
CA TRP A 274 -3.54 13.22 -9.42
C TRP A 274 -2.72 13.60 -8.19
N ARG A 275 -2.90 14.83 -7.70
CA ARG A 275 -2.29 15.35 -6.46
C ARG A 275 -0.77 15.14 -6.48
N ASN A 276 -0.21 14.53 -5.42
CA ASN A 276 1.22 14.28 -5.29
C ASN A 276 1.80 13.43 -6.43
N HIS A 277 1.01 12.54 -7.05
CA HIS A 277 1.49 11.75 -8.19
C HIS A 277 1.73 12.62 -9.43
N ALA A 278 1.00 13.75 -9.59
CA ALA A 278 1.22 14.67 -10.69
C ALA A 278 2.64 15.30 -10.65
N LYS A 279 3.19 15.47 -9.45
CA LYS A 279 4.52 16.05 -9.21
C LYS A 279 5.70 15.08 -9.42
N ASN A 280 5.45 13.87 -9.93
CA ASN A 280 6.51 12.89 -10.14
C ASN A 280 7.56 13.40 -11.15
N ARG A 281 8.84 13.04 -10.99
CA ARG A 281 9.97 13.52 -11.82
C ARG A 281 10.21 12.72 -13.11
N VAL A 282 9.17 12.09 -13.63
CA VAL A 282 9.20 11.39 -14.91
C VAL A 282 9.21 12.40 -16.06
N THR A 283 9.98 12.11 -17.10
CA THR A 283 10.16 12.92 -18.32
C THR A 283 9.86 12.09 -19.56
N VAL A 284 9.59 12.77 -20.69
CA VAL A 284 9.42 12.11 -21.99
C VAL A 284 10.70 11.33 -22.32
N GLY A 285 10.54 10.08 -22.76
CA GLY A 285 11.63 9.14 -23.01
C GLY A 285 11.91 8.16 -21.87
N ASP A 286 11.46 8.43 -20.64
CA ASP A 286 11.63 7.49 -19.54
C ASP A 286 10.77 6.24 -19.73
N CYS A 287 11.33 5.07 -19.43
CA CYS A 287 10.54 3.86 -19.19
C CYS A 287 10.07 3.84 -17.74
N VAL A 288 8.76 3.63 -17.54
CA VAL A 288 8.14 3.67 -16.22
C VAL A 288 7.25 2.47 -15.98
N ASN A 289 7.29 1.96 -14.76
CA ASN A 289 6.32 1.03 -14.22
C ASN A 289 5.34 1.81 -13.32
N ILE A 290 4.06 1.81 -13.69
CA ILE A 290 3.00 2.45 -12.93
C ILE A 290 2.03 1.37 -12.45
N SER A 291 1.93 1.20 -11.13
CA SER A 291 1.08 0.19 -10.49
C SER A 291 -0.05 0.78 -9.67
N ASN A 292 -1.05 -0.06 -9.35
CA ASN A 292 -2.27 0.30 -8.62
C ASN A 292 -3.05 1.46 -9.27
N VAL A 293 -3.14 1.43 -10.59
CA VAL A 293 -4.00 2.33 -11.37
C VAL A 293 -5.34 1.65 -11.65
N LYS A 294 -6.39 2.46 -11.84
CA LYS A 294 -7.70 1.98 -12.26
C LYS A 294 -7.99 2.37 -13.70
N VAL A 295 -8.71 1.51 -14.41
CA VAL A 295 -9.24 1.85 -15.73
C VAL A 295 -10.37 2.87 -15.57
N ASN A 296 -10.36 3.89 -16.41
CA ASN A 296 -11.42 4.88 -16.52
C ASN A 296 -11.93 4.89 -17.95
N LYS A 297 -13.22 4.60 -18.13
CA LYS A 297 -13.91 4.57 -19.43
C LYS A 297 -14.90 5.74 -19.47
N TYR A 298 -14.70 6.68 -20.38
CA TYR A 298 -15.56 7.85 -20.54
C TYR A 298 -15.81 8.15 -22.02
N PHE A 299 -17.08 8.09 -22.47
CA PHE A 299 -17.49 8.41 -23.85
C PHE A 299 -16.51 7.83 -24.91
N ASP A 300 -16.18 6.55 -24.79
CA ASP A 300 -15.24 5.79 -25.64
C ASP A 300 -13.74 6.04 -25.45
N THR A 301 -13.35 6.95 -24.56
CA THR A 301 -11.95 7.12 -24.17
C THR A 301 -11.61 6.21 -23.01
N ILE A 302 -10.61 5.33 -23.20
CA ILE A 302 -10.05 4.48 -22.16
C ILE A 302 -8.73 5.09 -21.68
N SER A 303 -8.68 5.39 -20.39
CA SER A 303 -7.51 5.95 -19.71
C SER A 303 -7.26 5.20 -18.41
N LEU A 304 -6.07 5.39 -17.84
CA LEU A 304 -5.74 4.91 -16.50
C LEU A 304 -5.72 6.09 -15.54
N SER A 305 -6.25 5.91 -14.35
CA SER A 305 -6.26 6.93 -13.31
C SER A 305 -5.48 6.43 -12.10
N SER A 306 -4.59 7.30 -11.61
CA SER A 306 -3.92 7.08 -10.33
C SER A 306 -4.92 7.07 -9.17
N THR A 307 -4.56 6.33 -8.12
CA THR A 307 -5.28 6.18 -6.87
C THR A 307 -4.36 6.53 -5.71
N GLY A 308 -4.87 6.53 -4.47
CA GLY A 308 -4.01 6.73 -3.29
C GLY A 308 -2.97 5.62 -3.05
N LYS A 309 -3.05 4.52 -3.81
CA LYS A 309 -2.12 3.38 -3.76
C LYS A 309 -1.14 3.36 -4.93
N THR A 310 -1.23 4.33 -5.85
CA THR A 310 -0.44 4.31 -7.08
C THR A 310 1.05 4.45 -6.78
N THR A 311 1.85 3.59 -7.39
CA THR A 311 3.31 3.70 -7.36
C THR A 311 3.81 3.95 -8.77
N VAL A 312 4.74 4.89 -8.92
CA VAL A 312 5.37 5.24 -10.19
C VAL A 312 6.88 5.07 -10.01
N LYS A 313 7.47 4.11 -10.71
CA LYS A 313 8.91 3.84 -10.68
C LYS A 313 9.49 4.03 -12.09
N LYS A 314 10.62 4.73 -12.19
CA LYS A 314 11.44 4.64 -13.39
C LYS A 314 12.05 3.25 -13.43
N VAL A 315 11.97 2.60 -14.57
CA VAL A 315 12.61 1.31 -14.82
C VAL A 315 13.61 1.50 -15.93
N ALA A 316 14.77 0.84 -15.82
CA ALA A 316 15.65 0.73 -16.97
C ALA A 316 14.87 0.01 -18.08
N PRO A 317 15.01 0.42 -19.36
CA PRO A 317 14.54 -0.40 -20.46
C PRO A 317 15.09 -1.80 -20.24
N ALA A 318 14.22 -2.80 -20.10
CA ALA A 318 14.68 -4.13 -19.78
C ALA A 318 15.65 -4.57 -20.87
N ALA A 319 16.92 -4.78 -20.50
CA ALA A 319 17.88 -5.37 -21.40
C ALA A 319 17.45 -6.83 -21.63
N GLN A 320 17.58 -7.28 -22.88
CA GLN A 320 17.39 -8.69 -23.17
C GLN A 320 18.45 -9.48 -22.41
N LYS A 321 18.02 -10.39 -21.55
CA LYS A 321 18.91 -11.30 -20.82
C LYS A 321 18.50 -12.73 -21.09
N MET A 322 19.51 -13.60 -21.18
CA MET A 322 19.29 -15.03 -21.27
C MET A 322 19.00 -15.59 -19.88
N MET A 323 17.97 -16.42 -19.75
CA MET A 323 17.60 -17.07 -18.50
C MET A 323 17.28 -18.55 -18.73
N PHE A 324 17.63 -19.37 -17.74
CA PHE A 324 17.14 -20.73 -17.63
C PHE A 324 15.86 -20.74 -16.80
N LEU A 325 14.76 -21.17 -17.41
CA LEU A 325 13.43 -21.18 -16.80
C LEU A 325 12.92 -22.62 -16.77
N THR A 326 12.29 -23.02 -15.67
CA THR A 326 11.45 -24.22 -15.66
C THR A 326 10.01 -23.79 -15.78
N ILE A 327 9.36 -24.05 -16.91
CA ILE A 327 7.92 -23.81 -17.08
C ILE A 327 7.20 -24.83 -16.21
N GLN A 328 6.39 -24.37 -15.25
CA GLN A 328 5.69 -25.22 -14.28
C GLN A 328 4.19 -25.31 -14.55
N ALA A 329 3.55 -24.22 -14.98
CA ALA A 329 2.12 -24.19 -15.24
C ALA A 329 1.73 -23.10 -16.24
N ILE A 330 0.55 -23.24 -16.82
CA ILE A 330 -0.12 -22.21 -17.62
C ILE A 330 -1.13 -21.50 -16.71
N LEU A 331 -0.91 -20.21 -16.46
CA LEU A 331 -1.83 -19.40 -15.64
C LEU A 331 -2.98 -18.84 -16.48
N LYS A 332 -2.69 -18.44 -17.73
CA LYS A 332 -3.67 -17.90 -18.66
C LYS A 332 -3.25 -18.21 -20.08
N SER A 333 -4.20 -18.55 -20.94
CA SER A 333 -3.97 -18.78 -22.36
C SER A 333 -4.98 -17.98 -23.18
N THR A 334 -4.49 -17.28 -24.19
CA THR A 334 -5.29 -16.55 -25.17
C THR A 334 -4.81 -16.93 -26.58
N LYS A 335 -5.56 -16.55 -27.61
CA LYS A 335 -5.16 -16.82 -29.02
C LYS A 335 -3.79 -16.24 -29.39
N LYS A 336 -3.29 -15.22 -28.68
CA LYS A 336 -2.04 -14.51 -29.03
C LYS A 336 -0.91 -14.68 -28.02
N GLN A 337 -1.24 -14.88 -26.75
CA GLN A 337 -0.28 -14.90 -25.66
C GLN A 337 -0.68 -15.92 -24.60
N VAL A 338 0.35 -16.45 -23.94
CA VAL A 338 0.23 -17.41 -22.85
C VAL A 338 1.05 -16.89 -21.67
N THR A 339 0.41 -16.84 -20.51
CA THR A 339 1.05 -16.50 -19.23
C THR A 339 1.46 -17.79 -18.54
N LEU A 340 2.74 -17.89 -18.21
CA LEU A 340 3.40 -19.07 -17.68
C LEU A 340 3.89 -18.79 -16.26
N MET A 341 3.65 -19.73 -15.36
CA MET A 341 4.33 -19.80 -14.08
C MET A 341 5.63 -20.55 -14.28
N THR A 342 6.74 -19.94 -13.87
CA THR A 342 8.07 -20.51 -14.04
C THR A 342 8.83 -20.51 -12.72
N ARG A 343 9.81 -21.40 -12.60
CA ARG A 343 10.81 -21.39 -11.53
C ARG A 343 12.17 -21.03 -12.12
N THR A 344 12.84 -20.07 -11.48
CA THR A 344 14.21 -19.62 -11.77
C THR A 344 15.08 -19.83 -10.53
N SER A 345 16.38 -19.50 -10.62
CA SER A 345 17.28 -19.48 -9.45
C SER A 345 16.87 -18.45 -8.39
N GLU A 346 16.09 -17.44 -8.79
CA GLU A 346 15.58 -16.36 -7.92
C GLU A 346 14.20 -16.70 -7.32
N GLY A 347 13.65 -17.89 -7.59
CA GLY A 347 12.36 -18.33 -7.08
C GLY A 347 11.27 -18.45 -8.16
N GLN A 348 10.00 -18.37 -7.75
CA GLN A 348 8.87 -18.45 -8.67
C GLN A 348 8.56 -17.09 -9.29
N GLN A 349 8.46 -17.07 -10.62
CA GLN A 349 8.19 -15.86 -11.40
C GLN A 349 7.21 -16.14 -12.53
N THR A 350 6.46 -15.12 -12.92
CA THR A 350 5.49 -15.19 -14.01
C THR A 350 6.05 -14.52 -15.26
N PHE A 351 5.97 -15.23 -16.39
CA PHE A 351 6.36 -14.70 -17.69
C PHE A 351 5.23 -14.82 -18.70
N THR A 352 5.22 -13.92 -19.68
CA THR A 352 4.32 -13.98 -20.82
C THR A 352 5.09 -14.28 -22.10
N ALA A 353 4.60 -15.25 -22.87
CA ALA A 353 5.14 -15.62 -24.18
C ALA A 353 4.05 -15.50 -25.24
N THR A 354 4.41 -15.18 -26.49
CA THR A 354 3.45 -15.24 -27.59
C THR A 354 3.15 -16.69 -27.96
N THR A 355 1.91 -16.97 -28.36
CA THR A 355 1.50 -18.31 -28.84
C THR A 355 2.42 -18.76 -29.99
N ALA A 356 2.77 -17.85 -30.89
CA ALA A 356 3.71 -18.11 -31.99
C ALA A 356 5.11 -18.53 -31.52
N CYS A 357 5.64 -17.90 -30.47
CA CYS A 357 6.95 -18.24 -29.91
C CYS A 357 6.96 -19.66 -29.32
N LEU A 358 5.90 -20.01 -28.58
CA LEU A 358 5.74 -21.35 -28.00
C LEU A 358 5.55 -22.42 -29.07
N MET A 359 4.71 -22.16 -30.08
CA MET A 359 4.51 -23.08 -31.20
C MET A 359 5.80 -23.37 -31.96
N LYS A 360 6.60 -22.34 -32.23
CA LYS A 360 7.88 -22.50 -32.92
C LYS A 360 8.86 -23.33 -32.09
N PHE A 361 8.96 -23.07 -30.79
CA PHE A 361 9.89 -23.77 -29.92
C PHE A 361 9.51 -25.24 -29.71
N PHE A 362 8.23 -25.50 -29.42
CA PHE A 362 7.74 -26.84 -29.18
C PHE A 362 7.37 -27.60 -30.45
N ASN A 363 7.52 -27.00 -31.63
CA ASN A 363 7.12 -27.57 -32.92
C ASN A 363 5.63 -28.03 -32.91
N MET A 364 4.72 -27.09 -32.66
CA MET A 364 3.27 -27.34 -32.50
C MET A 364 2.43 -26.49 -33.46
N SER A 365 1.22 -26.96 -33.79
CA SER A 365 0.18 -26.24 -34.55
C SER A 365 -0.71 -25.36 -33.66
N CYS A 366 -1.36 -24.36 -34.27
CA CYS A 366 -2.34 -23.47 -33.62
C CYS A 366 -3.77 -24.01 -33.79
N ASP A 367 -4.04 -25.24 -33.35
CA ASP A 367 -5.39 -25.85 -33.41
C ASP A 367 -6.09 -25.83 -32.05
N GLU A 368 -7.31 -26.37 -32.00
CA GLU A 368 -8.12 -26.47 -30.77
C GLU A 368 -7.41 -27.25 -29.65
N GLY A 369 -6.37 -28.05 -29.96
CA GLY A 369 -5.57 -28.83 -29.01
C GLY A 369 -4.28 -28.14 -28.54
N PHE A 370 -4.05 -26.85 -28.87
CA PHE A 370 -2.81 -26.15 -28.49
C PHE A 370 -2.54 -26.19 -26.99
N LYS A 371 -3.57 -25.98 -26.16
CA LYS A 371 -3.41 -25.91 -24.70
C LYS A 371 -3.06 -27.28 -24.12
N GLU A 372 -3.76 -28.33 -24.54
CA GLU A 372 -3.57 -29.72 -24.13
C GLU A 372 -2.17 -30.20 -24.52
N THR A 373 -1.75 -29.88 -25.75
CA THR A 373 -0.43 -30.23 -26.26
C THR A 373 0.68 -29.45 -25.55
N LEU A 374 0.42 -28.21 -25.11
CA LEU A 374 1.39 -27.45 -24.32
C LEU A 374 1.50 -28.01 -22.90
N LEU A 375 0.38 -28.41 -22.31
CA LEU A 375 0.32 -29.04 -20.99
C LEU A 375 1.09 -30.36 -20.95
N SER A 376 1.03 -31.18 -22.01
CA SER A 376 1.78 -32.44 -22.07
C SER A 376 3.30 -32.26 -22.11
N LYS A 377 3.79 -31.05 -22.41
CA LYS A 377 5.21 -30.69 -22.42
C LYS A 377 5.65 -30.00 -21.12
N ILE A 378 4.76 -29.80 -20.16
CA ILE A 378 5.09 -29.16 -18.88
C ILE A 378 5.15 -30.25 -17.79
N PRO A 379 6.16 -30.24 -16.89
CA PRO A 379 7.21 -29.23 -16.75
C PRO A 379 8.37 -29.41 -17.75
N THR A 380 8.90 -28.30 -18.28
CA THR A 380 10.09 -28.30 -19.15
C THR A 380 11.05 -27.18 -18.80
N CYS A 381 12.34 -27.50 -18.81
CA CYS A 381 13.44 -26.54 -18.70
C CYS A 381 13.78 -25.96 -20.07
N VAL A 382 13.82 -24.63 -20.16
CA VAL A 382 14.09 -23.89 -21.39
C VAL A 382 15.14 -22.82 -21.15
N GLU A 383 15.97 -22.59 -22.16
CA GLU A 383 16.81 -21.40 -22.23
C GLU A 383 16.02 -20.35 -23.04
N ALA A 384 15.74 -19.19 -22.43
CA ALA A 384 14.89 -18.16 -23.01
C ALA A 384 15.56 -16.79 -22.95
N VAL A 385 15.44 -16.03 -24.04
CA VAL A 385 15.72 -14.60 -24.05
C VAL A 385 14.51 -13.89 -23.48
N VAL A 386 14.68 -13.25 -22.33
CA VAL A 386 13.63 -12.50 -21.66
C VAL A 386 13.93 -11.01 -21.69
N GLN A 387 12.87 -10.22 -21.78
CA GLN A 387 12.89 -8.78 -21.66
C GLN A 387 11.82 -8.39 -20.64
N GLY A 388 12.25 -8.08 -19.42
CA GLY A 388 11.33 -7.88 -18.29
C GLY A 388 10.60 -9.18 -17.96
N SER A 389 9.27 -9.13 -17.88
CA SER A 389 8.40 -10.30 -17.68
C SER A 389 7.97 -10.97 -19.00
N LYS A 390 8.58 -10.63 -20.12
CA LYS A 390 8.23 -11.17 -21.44
C LYS A 390 9.31 -12.10 -21.96
N ILE A 391 8.91 -13.29 -22.43
CA ILE A 391 9.79 -14.18 -23.18
C ILE A 391 9.75 -13.75 -24.66
N ILE A 392 10.90 -13.32 -25.18
CA ILE A 392 11.07 -12.87 -26.55
C ILE A 392 11.28 -14.07 -27.47
N SER A 393 12.17 -14.98 -27.07
CA SER A 393 12.47 -16.20 -27.83
C SER A 393 12.96 -17.31 -26.89
N PHE A 394 12.80 -18.55 -27.35
CA PHE A 394 13.46 -19.70 -26.76
C PHE A 394 14.65 -20.09 -27.64
N LYS A 395 15.75 -20.52 -27.03
CA LYS A 395 16.83 -21.19 -27.74
C LYS A 395 16.51 -22.67 -27.84
N ASN A 396 16.51 -23.19 -29.06
CA ASN A 396 16.45 -24.63 -29.25
C ASN A 396 17.69 -25.26 -28.62
N LYS A 397 17.50 -26.36 -27.88
CA LYS A 397 18.60 -27.30 -27.65
C LYS A 397 19.07 -27.74 -29.03
N THR A 398 20.28 -27.35 -29.41
CA THR A 398 21.00 -28.00 -30.50
C THR A 398 20.93 -29.50 -30.24
N ALA A 399 20.41 -30.24 -31.23
CA ALA A 399 20.24 -31.69 -31.18
C ALA A 399 21.58 -32.40 -30.92
#